data_AF-A0A2V2UAG0-F1
#
_entry.id   AF-A0A2V2UAG0-F1
#
_cell.length_a   1.000
_cell.length_b   1.000
_cell.length_c   1.000
_cell.angle_alpha   90.00
_cell.angle_beta   90.00
_cell.angle_gamma   90.00
#
_symmetry.space_group_name_H-M   'P 1'
#
loop_
_entity.id
_entity.type
_entity.pdbx_description
1 polymer ?
#
loop_
_entity_poly.entity_id
_entity_poly.type
_entity_poly.pdbx_seq_one_letter_code
_entity_poly.pdbx_strand_id
1 'polypeptide(L)'
;MHELHTYYDINMYTQEKIQRQKISEILAIVAMALVLIYIADAAVGQGKQGFLPMSAALRGMLFGATSIILFFLSFGIGIKEKSKITTILLIVGGAVIGTSVLGSVAMAKGGLSAIQSSFLVVVILGYIIMGLGIFRWIKKK
;
A
#
# COMPACT_ATOMS: atom_id res chain seq x y z
N MET A 1 -1.64 -42.42 21.62
CA MET A 1 -0.66 -41.31 21.78
C MET A 1 -0.26 -40.66 20.45
N HIS A 2 -0.26 -41.36 19.31
CA HIS A 2 0.08 -40.77 18.00
C HIS A 2 -0.93 -39.72 17.49
N GLU A 3 -2.23 -39.91 17.72
CA GLU A 3 -3.27 -38.99 17.25
C GLU A 3 -3.31 -37.63 17.97
N LEU A 4 -2.87 -37.58 19.24
CA LEU A 4 -2.82 -36.33 20.00
C LEU A 4 -1.73 -35.39 19.44
N HIS A 5 -0.56 -35.92 19.06
CA HIS A 5 0.51 -35.12 18.45
C HIS A 5 0.07 -34.49 17.13
N THR A 6 -0.63 -35.25 16.28
CA THR A 6 -1.13 -34.75 15.00
C THR A 6 -2.14 -33.62 15.20
N TYR A 7 -3.02 -33.71 16.22
CA TYR A 7 -4.03 -32.67 16.50
C TYR A 7 -3.42 -31.33 16.95
N TYR A 8 -2.33 -31.36 17.72
CA TYR A 8 -1.61 -30.15 18.13
C TYR A 8 -0.86 -29.51 16.96
N ASP A 9 -0.21 -30.30 16.10
CA ASP A 9 0.45 -29.78 14.91
C ASP A 9 -0.56 -29.07 13.98
N ILE A 10 -1.69 -29.71 13.67
CA ILE A 10 -2.70 -29.11 12.75
C ILE A 10 -3.24 -27.79 13.31
N ASN A 11 -3.46 -27.70 14.63
CA ASN A 11 -3.91 -26.47 15.28
C ASN A 11 -2.80 -25.40 15.29
N MET A 12 -1.54 -25.76 15.57
CA MET A 12 -0.42 -24.81 15.60
C MET A 12 -0.16 -24.21 14.20
N TYR A 13 -0.13 -25.06 13.16
CA TYR A 13 0.00 -24.62 11.76
C TYR A 13 -1.16 -23.71 11.33
N THR A 14 -2.40 -24.05 11.72
CA THR A 14 -3.59 -23.24 11.39
C THR A 14 -3.57 -21.87 12.08
N GLN A 15 -3.12 -21.80 13.34
CA GLN A 15 -3.02 -20.53 14.06
C GLN A 15 -1.94 -19.63 13.47
N GLU A 16 -0.77 -20.17 13.13
CA GLU A 16 0.31 -19.38 12.49
C GLU A 16 -0.14 -18.79 11.15
N LYS A 17 -0.93 -19.57 10.40
CA LYS A 17 -1.57 -19.17 9.14
C LYS A 17 -2.49 -17.96 9.32
N ILE A 18 -3.41 -18.03 10.28
CA ILE A 18 -4.38 -16.97 10.59
C ILE A 18 -3.68 -15.70 11.10
N GLN A 19 -2.65 -15.85 11.94
CA GLN A 19 -1.87 -14.71 12.45
C GLN A 19 -1.15 -13.97 11.31
N ARG A 20 -0.47 -14.68 10.41
CA ARG A 20 0.19 -14.09 9.24
C ARG A 20 -0.79 -13.36 8.32
N GLN A 21 -1.98 -13.94 8.12
CA GLN A 21 -3.04 -13.32 7.34
C GLN A 21 -3.51 -12.00 7.98
N LYS A 22 -3.80 -12.01 9.28
CA LYS A 22 -4.22 -10.81 10.02
C LYS A 22 -3.16 -9.71 10.01
N ILE A 23 -1.89 -10.07 10.21
CA ILE A 23 -0.77 -9.12 10.17
C ILE A 23 -0.69 -8.45 8.79
N SER A 24 -0.75 -9.23 7.72
CA SER A 24 -0.75 -8.70 6.35
C SER A 24 -1.92 -7.74 6.11
N GLU A 25 -3.13 -8.11 6.53
CA GLU A 25 -4.31 -7.24 6.44
C GLU A 25 -4.13 -5.93 7.19
N ILE A 26 -3.71 -5.99 8.46
CA ILE A 26 -3.50 -4.80 9.29
C ILE A 26 -2.46 -3.89 8.64
N LEU A 27 -1.34 -4.44 8.14
CA LEU A 27 -0.33 -3.64 7.43
C LEU A 27 -0.91 -2.94 6.19
N ALA A 28 -1.72 -3.64 5.38
CA ALA A 28 -2.35 -3.04 4.21
C ALA A 28 -3.33 -1.93 4.61
N ILE A 29 -4.13 -2.15 5.66
CA ILE A 29 -5.11 -1.17 6.15
C ILE A 29 -4.38 0.08 6.65
N VAL A 30 -3.33 -0.08 7.43
CA VAL A 30 -2.50 1.02 7.93
C VAL A 30 -1.84 1.76 6.75
N ALA A 31 -1.28 1.03 5.78
CA ALA A 31 -0.72 1.63 4.56
C ALA A 31 -1.76 2.48 3.82
N MET A 32 -2.97 1.95 3.65
CA MET A 32 -4.06 2.63 2.97
C MET A 32 -4.49 3.90 3.72
N ALA A 33 -4.61 3.83 5.05
CA ALA A 33 -4.92 4.99 5.87
C ALA A 33 -3.85 6.09 5.74
N LEU A 34 -2.57 5.72 5.77
CA LEU A 34 -1.44 6.65 5.57
C LEU A 34 -1.51 7.34 4.21
N VAL A 35 -1.77 6.60 3.13
CA VAL A 35 -1.94 7.16 1.77
C VAL A 35 -3.10 8.14 1.73
N LEU A 36 -4.25 7.76 2.27
CA LEU A 36 -5.45 8.60 2.25
C LEU A 36 -5.24 9.90 3.02
N ILE A 37 -4.62 9.83 4.21
CA ILE A 37 -4.28 11.01 5.01
C ILE A 37 -3.33 11.92 4.23
N TYR A 38 -2.30 11.36 3.61
CA TYR A 38 -1.36 12.12 2.79
C TYR A 38 -2.04 12.82 1.61
N ILE A 39 -2.88 12.11 0.86
CA ILE A 39 -3.58 12.69 -0.30
C ILE A 39 -4.56 13.77 0.14
N ALA A 40 -5.33 13.52 1.21
CA ALA A 40 -6.26 14.51 1.76
C ALA A 40 -5.52 15.77 2.24
N ASP A 41 -4.42 15.61 2.97
CA ASP A 41 -3.57 16.71 3.40
C ASP A 41 -2.99 17.51 2.22
N ALA A 42 -2.48 16.80 1.20
CA ALA A 42 -1.92 17.41 0.01
C ALA A 42 -2.99 18.17 -0.79
N ALA A 43 -4.21 17.64 -0.86
CA ALA A 43 -5.35 18.28 -1.52
C ALA A 43 -5.80 19.55 -0.80
N VAL A 44 -5.84 19.54 0.54
CA VAL A 44 -6.21 20.71 1.35
C VAL A 44 -5.10 21.78 1.33
N GLY A 45 -3.84 21.36 1.32
CA GLY A 45 -2.69 22.28 1.42
C GLY A 45 -2.36 23.07 0.16
N GLN A 46 -2.91 22.70 -1.01
CA GLN A 46 -2.71 23.35 -2.32
C GLN A 46 -1.29 23.89 -2.58
N GLY A 47 -0.25 23.17 -2.13
CA GLY A 47 1.15 23.53 -2.38
C GLY A 47 1.75 24.66 -1.51
N LYS A 48 1.08 25.13 -0.44
CA LYS A 48 1.64 26.12 0.51
C LYS A 48 2.02 25.49 1.85
N GLN A 49 1.02 25.20 2.68
CA GLN A 49 1.11 24.52 3.97
C GLN A 49 -0.20 23.74 4.12
N GLY A 50 -0.15 22.41 4.02
CA GLY A 50 -1.30 21.59 4.42
C GLY A 50 -1.43 21.48 5.94
N PHE A 51 -2.22 20.52 6.41
CA PHE A 51 -2.61 20.32 7.80
C PHE A 51 -1.43 20.09 8.78
N LEU A 52 -0.32 19.50 8.33
CA LEU A 52 0.93 19.39 9.12
C LEU A 52 1.92 20.52 8.73
N PRO A 53 2.63 21.12 9.70
CA PRO A 53 3.62 22.17 9.45
C PRO A 53 4.96 21.57 8.98
N MET A 54 4.95 20.80 7.90
CA MET A 54 6.14 20.15 7.31
C MET A 54 6.17 20.40 5.81
N SER A 55 7.39 20.43 5.23
CA SER A 55 7.55 20.63 3.78
C SER A 55 6.88 19.51 2.98
N ALA A 56 6.34 19.83 1.79
CA ALA A 56 5.64 18.87 0.95
C ALA A 56 6.51 17.63 0.60
N ALA A 57 7.81 17.84 0.38
CA ALA A 57 8.76 16.77 0.12
C ALA A 57 8.93 15.82 1.32
N LEU A 58 9.04 16.37 2.54
CA LEU A 58 9.22 15.58 3.76
C LEU A 58 7.97 14.77 4.10
N ARG A 59 6.77 15.33 3.85
CA ARG A 59 5.49 14.61 4.03
C ARG A 59 5.29 13.50 2.99
N GLY A 60 5.60 13.77 1.73
CA GLY A 60 5.55 12.76 0.68
C GLY A 60 6.51 11.59 0.96
N MET A 61 7.70 11.89 1.49
CA MET A 61 8.64 10.87 1.93
C MET A 61 8.14 10.09 3.15
N LEU A 62 7.71 10.77 4.21
CA LEU A 62 7.30 10.11 5.45
C LEU A 62 5.98 9.36 5.34
N PHE A 63 4.96 9.92 4.71
CA PHE A 63 3.65 9.27 4.60
C PHE A 63 3.55 8.44 3.31
N GLY A 64 3.96 9.01 2.17
CA GLY A 64 3.92 8.33 0.88
C GLY A 64 4.91 7.17 0.81
N ALA A 65 6.22 7.41 0.96
CA ALA A 65 7.21 6.33 0.81
C ALA A 65 7.05 5.23 1.88
N THR A 66 6.74 5.59 3.13
CA THR A 66 6.48 4.60 4.18
C THR A 66 5.27 3.73 3.86
N SER A 67 4.17 4.31 3.35
CA SER A 67 3.00 3.54 2.95
C SER A 67 3.29 2.56 1.80
N ILE A 68 4.12 2.96 0.82
CA ILE A 68 4.61 2.08 -0.25
C ILE A 68 5.36 0.89 0.35
N ILE A 69 6.29 1.14 1.28
CA ILE A 69 7.05 0.09 1.97
C ILE A 69 6.10 -0.85 2.73
N LEU A 70 5.10 -0.31 3.44
CA LEU A 70 4.07 -1.10 4.12
C LEU A 70 3.25 -1.96 3.16
N PHE A 71 2.92 -1.47 1.96
CA PHE A 71 2.25 -2.27 0.93
C PHE A 71 3.13 -3.45 0.48
N PHE A 72 4.43 -3.22 0.25
CA PHE A 72 5.37 -4.30 -0.08
C PHE A 72 5.51 -5.33 1.06
N LEU A 73 5.63 -4.87 2.31
CA LEU A 73 5.66 -5.74 3.49
C LEU A 73 4.37 -6.54 3.64
N SER A 74 3.22 -5.89 3.48
CA SER A 74 1.92 -6.53 3.51
C SER A 74 1.80 -7.61 2.42
N PHE A 75 2.26 -7.30 1.20
CA PHE A 75 2.30 -8.26 0.10
C PHE A 75 3.21 -9.44 0.41
N GLY A 76 4.44 -9.19 0.88
CA GLY A 76 5.43 -10.22 1.19
C GLY A 76 4.98 -11.16 2.31
N ILE A 77 4.48 -10.61 3.43
CA ILE A 77 3.94 -11.40 4.54
C ILE A 77 2.68 -12.15 4.11
N GLY A 78 1.81 -11.49 3.35
CA GLY A 78 0.59 -12.07 2.83
C GLY A 78 0.83 -13.06 1.70
N ILE A 79 2.01 -13.20 1.09
CA ILE A 79 2.16 -13.99 -0.15
C ILE A 79 1.90 -15.48 0.07
N LYS A 80 2.23 -15.98 1.27
CA LYS A 80 1.91 -17.34 1.72
C LYS A 80 0.42 -17.48 2.00
N GLU A 81 -0.19 -16.43 2.58
CA GLU A 81 -1.57 -16.47 3.05
C GLU A 81 -2.52 -15.56 2.28
N LYS A 82 -3.31 -16.19 1.41
CA LYS A 82 -4.16 -15.51 0.42
C LYS A 82 -5.38 -14.83 1.06
N SER A 83 -5.19 -13.71 1.76
CA SER A 83 -6.31 -12.81 2.10
C SER A 83 -6.88 -12.13 0.86
N LYS A 84 -8.22 -12.09 0.75
CA LYS A 84 -8.94 -11.31 -0.26
C LYS A 84 -8.80 -9.81 -0.01
N ILE A 85 -8.81 -9.40 1.26
CA ILE A 85 -8.77 -8.00 1.70
C ILE A 85 -7.42 -7.40 1.31
N THR A 86 -6.31 -8.04 1.68
CA THR A 86 -4.96 -7.59 1.29
C THR A 86 -4.84 -7.36 -0.22
N THR A 87 -5.36 -8.29 -1.02
CA THR A 87 -5.33 -8.19 -2.49
C THR A 87 -6.09 -6.96 -2.99
N ILE A 88 -7.29 -6.71 -2.49
CA ILE A 88 -8.09 -5.55 -2.87
C ILE A 88 -7.38 -4.26 -2.46
N LEU A 89 -6.82 -4.21 -1.24
CA LEU A 89 -6.10 -3.03 -0.75
C LEU A 89 -4.84 -2.74 -1.56
N LEU A 90 -4.11 -3.75 -2.02
CA LEU A 90 -2.96 -3.56 -2.91
C LEU A 90 -3.38 -2.98 -4.27
N ILE A 91 -4.46 -3.50 -4.86
CA ILE A 91 -4.95 -3.01 -6.15
C ILE A 91 -5.43 -1.57 -6.03
N VAL A 92 -6.30 -1.30 -5.06
CA VAL A 92 -6.87 0.04 -4.84
C VAL A 92 -5.78 1.01 -4.38
N GLY A 93 -4.95 0.62 -3.42
CA GLY A 93 -3.85 1.43 -2.91
C GLY A 93 -2.81 1.77 -3.97
N GLY A 94 -2.40 0.79 -4.77
CA GLY A 94 -1.48 1.02 -5.90
C GLY A 94 -2.08 1.94 -6.95
N ALA A 95 -3.36 1.76 -7.31
CA ALA A 95 -4.06 2.65 -8.22
C ALA A 95 -4.17 4.08 -7.67
N VAL A 96 -4.50 4.24 -6.39
CA VAL A 96 -4.60 5.55 -5.73
C VAL A 96 -3.23 6.24 -5.70
N ILE A 97 -2.16 5.54 -5.34
CA ILE A 97 -0.79 6.11 -5.36
C ILE A 97 -0.42 6.54 -6.78
N GLY A 98 -0.59 5.67 -7.77
CA GLY A 98 -0.22 5.96 -9.16
C GLY A 98 -1.02 7.12 -9.76
N THR A 99 -2.33 7.17 -9.50
CA THR A 99 -3.22 8.20 -10.04
C THR A 99 -3.17 9.52 -9.27
N SER A 100 -2.82 9.51 -7.99
CA SER A 100 -2.73 10.74 -7.17
C SER A 100 -1.73 11.74 -7.76
N VAL A 101 -0.58 11.25 -8.23
CA VAL A 101 0.43 12.08 -8.89
C VAL A 101 -0.10 12.59 -10.23
N LEU A 102 -0.78 11.77 -11.02
CA LEU A 102 -1.40 12.20 -12.28
C LEU A 102 -2.44 13.31 -12.05
N GLY A 103 -3.22 13.21 -10.97
CA GLY A 103 -4.16 14.26 -10.55
C GLY A 103 -3.45 15.57 -10.25
N SER A 104 -2.32 15.53 -9.53
CA SER A 104 -1.54 16.74 -9.25
C SER A 104 -0.98 17.41 -10.51
N VAL A 105 -0.64 16.61 -11.53
CA VAL A 105 -0.14 17.09 -12.83
C VAL A 105 -1.26 17.75 -13.64
N ALA A 106 -2.45 17.18 -13.63
CA ALA A 106 -3.62 17.75 -14.31
C ALA A 106 -3.98 19.14 -13.74
N MET A 107 -3.68 19.39 -12.46
CA MET A 107 -3.92 20.69 -11.83
C MET A 107 -2.73 21.66 -11.90
N ALA A 108 -1.53 21.19 -12.28
CA ALA A 108 -0.33 22.00 -12.37
C ALA A 108 -0.26 22.75 -13.72
N LYS A 109 -0.01 24.06 -13.69
CA LYS A 109 0.09 24.95 -14.87
C LYS A 109 1.32 24.71 -15.78
N GLY A 110 1.97 23.54 -15.71
CA GLY A 110 3.12 23.16 -16.53
C GLY A 110 3.05 21.76 -17.14
N GLY A 111 1.92 21.05 -17.00
CA GLY A 111 1.72 19.72 -17.56
C GLY A 111 2.79 18.71 -17.10
N LEU A 112 3.11 17.74 -17.96
CA LEU A 112 4.06 16.66 -17.66
C LEU A 112 5.48 17.19 -17.35
N SER A 113 5.84 18.36 -17.87
CA SER A 113 7.16 18.99 -17.66
C SER A 113 7.34 19.59 -16.25
N ALA A 114 6.25 19.77 -15.50
CA ALA A 114 6.30 20.16 -14.09
C ALA A 114 6.54 18.95 -13.15
N ILE A 115 6.60 17.72 -13.69
CA ILE A 115 6.84 16.52 -12.91
C ILE A 115 8.33 16.46 -12.53
N GLN A 116 8.61 16.64 -11.25
CA GLN A 116 9.91 16.31 -10.70
C GLN A 116 10.19 14.81 -10.86
N SER A 117 11.39 14.41 -11.28
CA SER A 117 11.73 12.99 -11.57
C SER A 117 11.37 12.03 -10.43
N SER A 118 11.42 12.51 -9.18
CA SER A 118 11.01 11.75 -7.99
C SER A 118 9.55 11.32 -7.99
N PHE A 119 8.64 12.11 -8.58
CA PHE A 119 7.21 11.76 -8.67
C PHE A 119 6.95 10.65 -9.70
N LEU A 120 7.75 10.60 -10.76
CA LEU A 120 7.65 9.55 -11.77
C LEU A 120 7.96 8.17 -11.16
N VAL A 121 8.95 8.11 -10.26
CA VAL A 121 9.26 6.90 -9.48
C VAL A 121 8.06 6.46 -8.63
N VAL A 122 7.35 7.40 -7.99
CA VAL A 122 6.16 7.10 -7.18
C VAL A 122 5.03 6.53 -8.04
N VAL A 123 4.82 7.08 -9.25
CA VAL A 123 3.84 6.56 -10.21
C VAL A 123 4.16 5.12 -10.59
N ILE A 124 5.41 4.86 -10.99
CA ILE A 124 5.86 3.51 -11.35
C ILE A 124 5.66 2.54 -10.19
N LEU A 125 6.05 2.93 -8.96
CA LEU A 125 5.87 2.10 -7.77
C LEU A 125 4.39 1.83 -7.47
N GLY A 126 3.51 2.82 -7.62
CA GLY A 126 2.07 2.65 -7.44
C GLY A 126 1.49 1.60 -8.40
N TYR A 127 1.84 1.68 -9.68
CA TYR A 127 1.41 0.68 -10.66
C TYR A 127 2.06 -0.69 -10.47
N ILE A 128 3.30 -0.76 -9.98
CA ILE A 128 3.92 -2.03 -9.59
C ILE A 128 3.12 -2.67 -8.45
N ILE A 129 2.77 -1.92 -7.40
CA ILE A 129 1.96 -2.42 -6.28
C ILE A 129 0.59 -2.91 -6.78
N MET A 130 -0.05 -2.15 -7.66
CA MET A 130 -1.31 -2.55 -8.28
C MET A 130 -1.15 -3.85 -9.07
N GLY A 131 -0.09 -3.96 -9.88
CA GLY A 131 0.25 -5.16 -10.64
C GLY A 131 0.50 -6.38 -9.75
N LEU A 132 1.19 -6.21 -8.61
CA LEU A 132 1.38 -7.26 -7.61
C LEU A 132 0.05 -7.71 -7.00
N GLY A 133 -0.86 -6.76 -6.73
CA GLY A 133 -2.23 -7.06 -6.31
C GLY A 133 -3.01 -7.88 -7.34
N ILE A 134 -2.96 -7.50 -8.62
CA ILE A 134 -3.62 -8.23 -9.71
C ILE A 134 -3.00 -9.62 -9.90
N PHE A 135 -1.67 -9.73 -9.91
CA PHE A 135 -0.96 -11.00 -10.03
C PHE A 135 -1.37 -11.98 -8.92
N ARG A 136 -1.50 -11.48 -7.69
CA ARG A 136 -2.01 -12.24 -6.54
C ARG A 136 -3.47 -12.65 -6.69
N TRP A 137 -4.32 -11.82 -7.30
CA TRP A 137 -5.70 -12.18 -7.63
C TRP A 137 -5.73 -13.33 -8.64
N ILE A 138 -4.94 -13.24 -9.73
CA ILE A 138 -4.94 -14.24 -10.79
C ILE A 138 -4.46 -15.60 -10.24
N LYS A 139 -3.42 -15.62 -9.40
CA LYS A 139 -2.93 -16.83 -8.70
C LYS A 139 -3.93 -17.45 -7.71
N LYS A 140 -5.08 -16.82 -7.48
CA LYS A 140 -6.16 -17.33 -6.62
C LYS A 140 -7.21 -18.11 -7.41
N LYS A 141 -7.26 -17.96 -8.74
CA LYS A 141 -7.83 -18.97 -9.63
C LYS A 141 -6.84 -20.13 -9.78
#